data_AF-A0A957B7N1-F1
#
_entry.id   AF-A0A957B7N1-F1
#
_cell.length_a   1.000
_cell.length_b   1.000
_cell.length_c   1.000
_cell.angle_alpha   90.00
_cell.angle_beta   90.00
_cell.angle_gamma   90.00
#
_symmetry.space_group_name_H-M   'P 1'
#
loop_
_entity.id
_entity.type
_entity.pdbx_description
1 polymer ?
#
loop_
_entity_poly.entity_id
_entity_poly.type
_entity_poly.pdbx_seq_one_letter_code
_entity_poly.pdbx_strand_id
1 'polypeptide(L)'
;GFGTVYVNHPDIATQVGCPLGNPPIATVIPGAYQTFENGQMVWLNGTIYVLYSTGGYEYYPDTYVDGADPETSGETPPAGLFTPLRGFLKVWSSNATVRSGLGWGTSDEVGSQATAADFVSGRMISFAGRTDIIVLIGPTQSIGSWRVVPGQY
;
A
#
# COMPACT_ATOMS: atom_id res chain seq x y z
N GLY A 1 -11.76 0.02 13.97
CA GLY A 1 -12.40 -0.44 12.73
C GLY A 1 -12.68 0.66 11.72
N PHE A 2 -12.89 0.26 10.47
CA PHE A 2 -13.18 1.17 9.35
C PHE A 2 -14.46 1.98 9.51
N GLY A 3 -15.50 1.44 10.15
CA GLY A 3 -16.74 2.18 10.42
C GLY A 3 -16.51 3.43 11.29
N THR A 4 -15.62 3.34 12.28
CA THR A 4 -15.25 4.49 13.13
C THR A 4 -14.54 5.57 12.31
N VAL A 5 -13.60 5.19 11.44
CA VAL A 5 -12.93 6.14 10.53
C VAL A 5 -13.96 6.80 9.62
N TYR A 6 -14.84 6.01 9.01
CA TYR A 6 -15.86 6.50 8.10
C TYR A 6 -16.82 7.52 8.77
N VAL A 7 -17.29 7.24 9.99
CA VAL A 7 -18.22 8.12 10.71
C VAL A 7 -17.54 9.38 11.25
N ASN A 8 -16.30 9.27 11.74
CA ASN A 8 -15.60 10.39 12.38
C ASN A 8 -14.87 11.31 11.40
N HIS A 9 -14.70 10.88 10.14
CA HIS A 9 -14.04 11.66 9.10
C HIS A 9 -14.98 11.86 7.90
N PRO A 10 -15.92 12.83 7.98
CA PRO A 10 -16.90 13.07 6.91
C PRO A 10 -16.25 13.48 5.58
N ASP A 11 -15.05 14.05 5.63
CA ASP A 11 -14.23 14.35 4.46
C ASP A 11 -13.70 13.07 3.78
N ILE A 12 -13.21 12.07 4.55
CA ILE A 12 -12.90 10.73 4.02
C ILE A 12 -14.17 10.14 3.40
N ALA A 13 -15.29 10.15 4.13
CA ALA A 13 -16.53 9.49 3.69
C ALA A 13 -17.03 10.07 2.36
N THR A 14 -16.95 11.39 2.21
CA THR A 14 -17.31 12.08 0.95
C THR A 14 -16.38 11.69 -0.19
N GLN A 15 -15.09 11.53 0.08
CA GLN A 15 -14.08 11.21 -0.93
C GLN A 15 -14.13 9.74 -1.39
N VAL A 16 -14.30 8.79 -0.47
CA VAL A 16 -14.31 7.35 -0.79
C VAL A 16 -15.70 6.85 -1.19
N GLY A 17 -16.76 7.58 -0.85
CA GLY A 17 -18.14 7.22 -1.16
C GLY A 17 -18.69 6.11 -0.26
N CYS A 18 -19.76 5.44 -0.70
CA CYS A 18 -20.39 4.39 0.10
C CYS A 18 -19.48 3.14 0.20
N PRO A 19 -19.46 2.44 1.35
CA PRO A 19 -18.81 1.15 1.46
C PRO A 19 -19.50 0.12 0.55
N LEU A 20 -18.71 -0.79 -0.03
CA LEU A 20 -19.21 -1.87 -0.87
C LEU A 20 -19.52 -3.13 -0.04
N GLY A 21 -20.46 -3.93 -0.56
CA GLY A 21 -21.05 -5.08 0.13
C GLY A 21 -22.41 -4.73 0.75
N ASN A 22 -23.26 -5.74 0.91
CA ASN A 22 -24.55 -5.60 1.59
C ASN A 22 -24.78 -6.76 2.57
N PRO A 23 -24.46 -6.58 3.88
CA PRO A 23 -23.88 -5.39 4.51
C PRO A 23 -22.40 -5.16 4.10
N PRO A 24 -21.80 -3.98 4.37
CA PRO A 24 -20.38 -3.74 4.14
C PRO A 24 -19.48 -4.85 4.70
N ILE A 25 -18.53 -5.32 3.90
CA ILE A 25 -17.64 -6.43 4.26
C ILE A 25 -16.20 -5.95 4.26
N ALA A 26 -15.51 -6.17 5.39
CA ALA A 26 -14.06 -6.13 5.42
C ALA A 26 -13.52 -7.56 5.40
N THR A 27 -12.50 -7.82 4.58
CA THR A 27 -11.91 -9.13 4.41
C THR A 27 -10.47 -9.13 4.90
N VAL A 28 -10.07 -10.24 5.52
CA VAL A 28 -8.66 -10.50 5.85
C VAL A 28 -8.01 -11.11 4.61
N ILE A 29 -6.97 -10.48 4.11
CA ILE A 29 -6.24 -10.87 2.91
C ILE A 29 -4.73 -10.89 3.19
N PRO A 30 -3.96 -11.74 2.48
CA PRO A 30 -2.51 -11.68 2.52
C PRO A 30 -2.02 -10.29 2.11
N GLY A 31 -1.04 -9.76 2.84
CA GLY A 31 -0.46 -8.47 2.56
C GLY A 31 1.02 -8.39 2.93
N ALA A 32 1.68 -7.36 2.43
CA ALA A 32 3.02 -6.99 2.86
C ALA A 32 3.17 -5.48 2.74
N TYR A 33 4.10 -4.90 3.50
CA TYR A 33 4.43 -3.49 3.34
C TYR A 33 5.91 -3.26 3.59
N GLN A 34 6.45 -2.22 2.96
CA GLN A 34 7.80 -1.74 3.20
C GLN A 34 7.81 -0.22 3.21
N THR A 35 8.51 0.37 4.17
CA THR A 35 8.68 1.82 4.25
C THR A 35 9.89 2.27 3.44
N PHE A 36 9.78 3.42 2.79
CA PHE A 36 10.81 4.04 1.96
C PHE A 36 11.05 5.48 2.40
N GLU A 37 12.17 6.07 1.98
CA GLU A 37 12.55 7.45 2.33
C GLU A 37 11.44 8.46 2.05
N ASN A 38 10.72 8.31 0.93
CA ASN A 38 9.69 9.24 0.49
C ASN A 38 8.32 8.58 0.29
N GLY A 39 8.03 7.47 0.97
CA GLY A 39 6.74 6.80 0.86
C GLY A 39 6.70 5.40 1.45
N GLN A 40 5.79 4.57 0.95
CA GLN A 40 5.73 3.15 1.27
C GLN A 40 5.17 2.36 0.08
N MET A 41 5.60 1.11 -0.06
CA MET A 41 4.88 0.15 -0.90
C MET A 41 4.03 -0.77 -0.04
N VAL A 42 2.88 -1.13 -0.57
CA VAL A 42 1.91 -2.02 0.07
C VAL A 42 1.47 -3.06 -0.95
N TRP A 43 1.69 -4.34 -0.65
CA TRP A 43 1.18 -5.46 -1.41
C TRP A 43 -0.10 -5.99 -0.76
N LEU A 44 -1.14 -6.23 -1.55
CA LEU A 44 -2.42 -6.77 -1.13
C LEU A 44 -2.93 -7.75 -2.19
N ASN A 45 -2.89 -9.04 -1.90
CA ASN A 45 -3.47 -10.11 -2.73
C ASN A 45 -3.15 -9.98 -4.23
N GLY A 46 -1.86 -9.86 -4.57
CA GLY A 46 -1.38 -9.77 -5.97
C GLY A 46 -1.37 -8.37 -6.56
N THR A 47 -1.62 -7.33 -5.75
CA THR A 47 -1.51 -5.92 -6.15
C THR A 47 -0.47 -5.22 -5.31
N ILE A 48 0.39 -4.41 -5.95
CA ILE A 48 1.32 -3.48 -5.31
C ILE A 48 0.80 -2.05 -5.47
N TYR A 49 0.62 -1.36 -4.37
CA TYR A 49 0.37 0.08 -4.31
C TYR A 49 1.67 0.79 -3.96
N VAL A 50 2.03 1.80 -4.74
CA VAL A 50 3.13 2.73 -4.46
C VAL A 50 2.52 3.98 -3.88
N LEU A 51 2.77 4.23 -2.59
CA LEU A 51 2.17 5.33 -1.83
C LEU A 51 3.23 6.41 -1.55
N TYR A 52 3.20 7.51 -2.30
CA TYR A 52 4.19 8.59 -2.16
C TYR A 52 3.84 9.52 -1.00
N SER A 53 4.84 10.01 -0.27
CA SER A 53 4.69 11.00 0.81
C SER A 53 4.01 12.31 0.36
N THR A 54 4.03 12.62 -0.93
CA THR A 54 3.29 13.74 -1.55
C THR A 54 1.77 13.53 -1.57
N GLY A 55 1.28 12.35 -1.20
CA GLY A 55 -0.14 12.01 -1.10
C GLY A 55 -0.73 11.36 -2.35
N GLY A 56 0.05 11.21 -3.43
CA GLY A 56 -0.36 10.43 -4.61
C GLY A 56 -0.08 8.94 -4.44
N TYR A 57 -0.88 8.08 -5.10
CA TYR A 57 -0.54 6.67 -5.25
C TYR A 57 -0.64 6.18 -6.69
N GLU A 58 0.15 5.16 -6.99
CA GLU A 58 0.08 4.37 -8.21
C GLU A 58 -0.22 2.91 -7.88
N TYR A 59 -0.75 2.18 -8.87
CA TYR A 59 -1.13 0.78 -8.77
C TYR A 59 -0.31 -0.04 -9.78
N TYR A 60 0.18 -1.20 -9.35
CA TYR A 60 0.85 -2.18 -10.19
C TYR A 60 0.36 -3.60 -9.86
N PRO A 61 -0.01 -4.42 -10.84
CA PRO A 61 -0.15 -5.85 -10.61
C PRO A 61 1.20 -6.44 -10.20
N ASP A 62 1.19 -7.35 -9.23
CA ASP A 62 2.40 -8.11 -8.89
C ASP A 62 2.66 -9.16 -9.98
N THR A 63 3.74 -8.96 -10.71
CA THR A 63 4.16 -9.83 -11.82
C THR A 63 5.45 -10.59 -11.51
N TYR A 64 5.88 -10.59 -10.25
CA TYR A 64 7.06 -11.34 -9.83
C TYR A 64 6.84 -12.85 -10.00
N VAL A 65 7.83 -13.50 -10.62
CA VAL A 65 7.85 -14.94 -10.86
C VAL A 65 9.07 -15.54 -10.17
N ASP A 66 8.82 -16.40 -9.19
CA ASP A 66 9.85 -17.09 -8.43
C ASP A 66 10.78 -17.91 -9.35
N GLY A 67 12.09 -17.76 -9.15
CA GLY A 67 13.13 -18.41 -9.96
C GLY A 67 13.39 -17.79 -11.34
N ALA A 68 12.51 -16.92 -11.85
CA ALA A 68 12.72 -16.21 -13.11
C ALA A 68 13.14 -14.74 -12.91
N ASP A 69 12.53 -14.05 -11.94
CA ASP A 69 12.87 -12.68 -11.57
C ASP A 69 13.89 -12.65 -10.41
N PRO A 70 14.79 -11.66 -10.36
CA PRO A 70 15.69 -11.47 -9.23
C PRO A 70 14.93 -11.26 -7.91
N GLU A 71 15.29 -12.01 -6.87
CA GLU A 71 14.73 -11.83 -5.52
C GLU A 71 15.34 -10.61 -4.81
N THR A 72 16.62 -10.34 -5.06
CA THR A 72 17.41 -9.26 -4.44
C THR A 72 17.97 -8.32 -5.52
N SER A 73 18.23 -7.08 -5.12
CA SER A 73 18.91 -6.10 -5.98
C SER A 73 20.40 -6.43 -6.09
N GLY A 74 20.99 -6.22 -7.27
CA GLY A 74 22.45 -6.21 -7.43
C GLY A 74 23.10 -4.93 -6.90
N GLU A 75 22.31 -3.95 -6.48
CA GLU A 75 22.79 -2.68 -5.94
C GLU A 75 22.93 -2.72 -4.43
N THR A 76 23.98 -2.08 -3.91
CA THR A 76 24.19 -1.93 -2.47
C THR A 76 23.50 -0.64 -1.99
N PRO A 77 22.55 -0.71 -1.05
CA PRO A 77 21.92 0.48 -0.51
C PRO A 77 22.91 1.28 0.36
N PRO A 78 22.70 2.60 0.54
CA PRO A 78 23.44 3.39 1.51
C PRO A 78 23.30 2.81 2.94
N ALA A 79 24.22 3.19 3.83
CA ALA A 79 24.22 2.70 5.21
C ALA A 79 22.90 3.01 5.93
N GLY A 80 22.29 1.98 6.53
CA GLY A 80 21.02 2.09 7.24
C GLY A 80 19.78 2.08 6.34
N LEU A 81 19.95 1.92 5.04
CA LEU A 81 18.87 1.76 4.07
C LEU A 81 18.85 0.34 3.49
N PHE A 82 17.74 0.00 2.86
CA PHE A 82 17.40 -1.36 2.45
C PHE A 82 16.97 -1.37 0.98
N THR A 83 17.31 -2.44 0.28
CA THR A 83 16.74 -2.73 -1.03
C THR A 83 15.37 -3.36 -0.84
N PRO A 84 14.37 -3.03 -1.68
CA PRO A 84 13.18 -3.85 -1.76
C PRO A 84 13.51 -5.24 -2.31
N LEU A 85 12.63 -6.20 -2.05
CA LEU A 85 12.75 -7.59 -2.49
C LEU A 85 11.59 -7.97 -3.41
N ARG A 86 11.78 -9.02 -4.22
CA ARG A 86 10.73 -9.69 -5.02
C ARG A 86 9.83 -8.71 -5.80
N GLY A 87 8.51 -8.72 -5.56
CA GLY A 87 7.53 -7.88 -6.25
C GLY A 87 7.82 -6.39 -6.08
N PHE A 88 8.15 -5.95 -4.86
CA PHE A 88 8.55 -4.56 -4.63
C PHE A 88 9.83 -4.20 -5.37
N LEU A 89 10.82 -5.11 -5.40
CA LEU A 89 12.03 -4.89 -6.20
C LEU A 89 11.70 -4.77 -7.69
N LYS A 90 10.84 -5.63 -8.24
CA LYS A 90 10.48 -5.61 -9.65
C LYS A 90 9.83 -4.28 -10.04
N VAL A 91 8.87 -3.80 -9.24
CA VAL A 91 8.23 -2.50 -9.46
C VAL A 91 9.24 -1.35 -9.30
N TRP A 92 10.03 -1.35 -8.23
CA TRP A 92 10.99 -0.29 -7.94
C TRP A 92 12.11 -0.21 -8.97
N SER A 93 12.68 -1.33 -9.40
CA SER A 93 13.80 -1.36 -10.36
C SER A 93 13.38 -1.10 -11.80
N SER A 94 12.17 -1.51 -12.19
CA SER A 94 11.68 -1.39 -13.57
C SER A 94 11.07 -0.02 -13.87
N ASN A 95 10.72 0.77 -12.85
CA ASN A 95 10.05 2.06 -13.01
C ASN A 95 10.90 3.20 -12.44
N ALA A 96 11.57 3.96 -13.30
CA ALA A 96 12.48 5.04 -12.89
C ALA A 96 11.78 6.14 -12.06
N THR A 97 10.51 6.44 -12.36
CA THR A 97 9.70 7.41 -11.60
C THR A 97 9.37 6.90 -10.20
N VAL A 98 8.97 5.64 -10.06
CA VAL A 98 8.74 5.01 -8.75
C VAL A 98 10.01 5.01 -7.92
N ARG A 99 11.12 4.60 -8.53
CA ARG A 99 12.43 4.55 -7.88
C ARG A 99 12.86 5.91 -7.33
N SER A 100 12.84 6.92 -8.18
CA SER A 100 13.23 8.29 -7.82
C SER A 100 12.23 8.93 -6.85
N GLY A 101 10.95 8.62 -6.99
CA GLY A 101 9.89 9.15 -6.13
C GLY A 101 9.86 8.55 -4.72
N LEU A 102 10.28 7.28 -4.56
CA LEU A 102 10.37 6.62 -3.25
C LEU A 102 11.73 6.76 -2.58
N GLY A 103 12.83 6.66 -3.34
CA GLY A 103 14.16 6.43 -2.78
C GLY A 103 14.35 4.98 -2.33
N TRP A 104 15.23 4.75 -1.36
CA TRP A 104 15.51 3.42 -0.78
C TRP A 104 14.51 3.05 0.32
N GLY A 105 14.47 1.75 0.64
CA GLY A 105 13.74 1.26 1.81
C GLY A 105 14.39 1.75 3.11
N THR A 106 13.58 2.14 4.08
CA THR A 106 14.02 2.50 5.44
C THR A 106 13.84 1.36 6.44
N SER A 107 13.18 0.30 6.01
CA SER A 107 13.01 -0.96 6.74
C SER A 107 13.02 -2.13 5.76
N ASP A 108 13.18 -3.34 6.28
CA ASP A 108 12.85 -4.55 5.53
C ASP A 108 11.35 -4.61 5.21
N GLU A 109 11.01 -5.44 4.22
CA GLU A 109 9.63 -5.81 3.92
C GLU A 109 9.03 -6.62 5.08
N VAL A 110 7.81 -6.26 5.48
CA VAL A 110 7.06 -6.95 6.52
C VAL A 110 5.86 -7.65 5.88
N GLY A 111 5.94 -8.98 5.76
CA GLY A 111 4.80 -9.83 5.44
C GLY A 111 3.80 -9.85 6.61
N SER A 112 2.51 -9.65 6.32
CA SER A 112 1.46 -9.57 7.34
C SER A 112 0.09 -9.98 6.79
N GLN A 113 -0.92 -9.98 7.64
CA GLN A 113 -2.31 -10.01 7.22
C GLN A 113 -2.85 -8.57 7.20
N ALA A 114 -3.57 -8.24 6.14
CA ALA A 114 -4.28 -6.98 6.04
C ALA A 114 -5.78 -7.24 6.16
N THR A 115 -6.49 -6.44 6.94
CA THR A 115 -7.93 -6.28 6.75
C THR A 115 -8.17 -5.16 5.75
N ALA A 116 -9.03 -5.39 4.76
CA ALA A 116 -9.37 -4.40 3.75
C ALA A 116 -10.87 -4.31 3.52
N ALA A 117 -11.39 -3.11 3.26
CA ALA A 117 -12.76 -2.89 2.84
C ALA A 117 -12.79 -1.92 1.65
N ASP A 118 -13.56 -2.28 0.63
CA ASP A 118 -13.75 -1.47 -0.57
C ASP A 118 -14.89 -0.48 -0.43
N PHE A 119 -14.73 0.67 -1.07
CA PHE A 119 -15.71 1.73 -1.20
C PHE A 119 -15.88 2.05 -2.68
N VAL A 120 -16.95 2.77 -3.04
CA VAL A 120 -17.24 3.16 -4.43
C VAL A 120 -16.05 3.84 -5.11
N SER A 121 -15.29 4.64 -4.35
CA SER A 121 -14.15 5.43 -4.83
C SER A 121 -12.99 5.36 -3.84
N GLY A 122 -12.68 4.17 -3.32
CA GLY A 122 -11.55 4.00 -2.42
C GLY A 122 -11.46 2.65 -1.74
N ARG A 123 -10.49 2.53 -0.85
CA ARG A 123 -10.27 1.34 -0.01
C ARG A 123 -9.65 1.76 1.32
N MET A 124 -10.11 1.16 2.42
CA MET A 124 -9.42 1.23 3.70
C MET A 124 -8.65 -0.06 3.96
N ILE A 125 -7.45 0.07 4.50
CA ILE A 125 -6.52 -1.05 4.74
C ILE A 125 -5.95 -0.89 6.15
N SER A 126 -6.00 -1.95 6.95
CA SER A 126 -5.34 -2.03 8.24
C SER A 126 -4.44 -3.26 8.25
N PHE A 127 -3.17 -3.08 8.59
CA PHE A 127 -2.26 -4.21 8.79
C PHE A 127 -2.24 -4.64 10.24
N ALA A 128 -2.16 -5.94 10.50
CA ALA A 128 -1.95 -6.44 11.85
C ALA A 128 -0.64 -5.88 12.43
N GLY A 129 -0.70 -5.31 13.64
CA GLY A 129 0.45 -4.71 14.34
C GLY A 129 0.69 -3.23 14.04
N ARG A 130 -0.01 -2.63 13.07
CA ARG A 130 0.02 -1.19 12.82
C ARG A 130 -1.11 -0.48 13.58
N THR A 131 -0.91 0.81 13.88
CA THR A 131 -1.86 1.65 14.61
C THR A 131 -2.45 2.76 13.73
N ASP A 132 -2.31 2.60 12.43
CA ASP A 132 -2.89 3.46 11.40
C ASP A 132 -3.67 2.64 10.35
N ILE A 133 -4.68 3.29 9.78
CA ILE A 133 -5.46 2.82 8.64
C ILE A 133 -5.04 3.62 7.42
N ILE A 134 -4.60 2.91 6.39
CA ILE A 134 -4.33 3.49 5.08
C ILE A 134 -5.67 3.66 4.36
N VAL A 135 -5.91 4.84 3.81
CA VAL A 135 -7.10 5.16 3.03
C VAL A 135 -6.66 5.52 1.61
N LEU A 136 -6.97 4.66 0.65
CA LEU A 136 -6.88 4.96 -0.77
C LEU A 136 -8.14 5.71 -1.20
N ILE A 137 -7.96 6.82 -1.89
CA ILE A 137 -9.01 7.72 -2.39
C ILE A 137 -8.92 7.77 -3.91
N GLY A 138 -10.05 7.50 -4.56
CA GLY A 138 -10.13 7.31 -6.01
C GLY A 138 -10.15 5.82 -6.41
N PRO A 139 -10.11 5.52 -7.71
CA PRO A 139 -10.20 4.16 -8.22
C PRO A 139 -9.02 3.30 -7.78
N THR A 140 -9.29 2.16 -7.12
CA THR A 140 -8.25 1.30 -6.52
C THR A 140 -7.36 0.57 -7.53
N GLN A 141 -7.68 0.61 -8.82
CA GLN A 141 -6.84 0.05 -9.90
C GLN A 141 -6.38 1.15 -10.87
N SER A 142 -6.14 2.36 -10.34
CA SER A 142 -5.65 3.50 -11.10
C SER A 142 -4.75 4.37 -10.22
N ILE A 143 -4.43 5.57 -10.72
CA ILE A 143 -3.76 6.61 -9.93
C ILE A 143 -4.81 7.30 -9.06
N GLY A 144 -4.44 7.61 -7.83
CA GLY A 144 -5.30 8.35 -6.91
C GLY A 144 -4.52 9.09 -5.84
N SER A 145 -5.20 9.40 -4.75
CA SER A 145 -4.59 10.00 -3.57
C SER A 145 -4.73 9.07 -2.37
N TRP A 146 -3.86 9.20 -1.39
CA TRP A 146 -3.94 8.39 -0.18
C TRP A 146 -3.61 9.23 1.04
N ARG A 147 -4.01 8.72 2.20
CA ARG A 147 -3.60 9.23 3.50
C ARG A 147 -3.68 8.14 4.55
N VAL A 148 -3.12 8.42 5.73
CA VAL A 148 -3.28 7.60 6.92
C VAL A 148 -4.18 8.28 7.94
N VAL A 149 -4.91 7.48 8.69
CA VAL A 149 -5.71 7.93 9.83
C VAL A 149 -5.36 7.06 11.03
N PRO A 150 -5.18 7.62 12.24
CA PRO A 150 -4.97 6.82 13.45
C PRO A 150 -6.12 5.83 13.66
N GLY A 151 -5.78 4.58 13.95
CA GLY A 151 -6.75 3.53 14.16
C GLY A 151 -6.23 2.18 13.69
N GLN A 152 -6.95 1.13 14.07
CA GLN A 152 -6.72 -0.24 13.64
C GLN A 152 -8.08 -0.85 13.31
N TYR A 153 -8.11 -1.94 12.53
CA TYR A 153 -9.35 -2.65 12.27
C TYR A 153 -9.93 -3.26 13.54
#